data_AF-S2KUW0-F1
#
_entry.id   AF-S2KUW0-F1
#
_cell.length_a   1.000
_cell.length_b   1.000
_cell.length_c   1.000
_cell.angle_alpha   90.00
_cell.angle_beta   90.00
_cell.angle_gamma   90.00
#
_symmetry.space_group_name_H-M   'P 1'
#
loop_
_entity.id
_entity.type
_entity.pdbx_description
1 polymer ?
#
loop_
_entity_poly.entity_id
_entity_poly.type
_entity_poly.pdbx_seq_one_letter_code
_entity_poly.pdbx_strand_id
1 'polypeptide(L)'
;MGRFRNLMCVLLVSSGLISSNVFAEQYGTPVSICLNNHTIPFIDSDRPATEVVDAAYKQCQDVILQWDKERKSLPPGMVAKQDEEFHLFYIHMIEARRRAAEKRK
;
A
#
# COMPACT_ATOMS: atom_id res chain seq x y z
N MET A 1 -0.65 24.10 -66.48
CA MET A 1 -1.64 23.11 -65.98
C MET A 1 -0.89 21.89 -65.47
N GLY A 2 -1.26 21.39 -64.26
CA GLY A 2 -0.69 20.22 -63.54
C GLY A 2 0.49 20.57 -62.63
N ARG A 3 0.39 20.80 -61.30
CA ARG A 3 0.01 19.92 -60.15
C ARG A 3 0.85 18.63 -60.20
N PHE A 4 1.79 18.35 -59.29
CA PHE A 4 1.57 18.07 -57.86
C PHE A 4 2.75 18.46 -56.95
N ARG A 5 2.38 18.78 -55.71
CA ARG A 5 3.18 19.29 -54.59
C ARG A 5 3.68 18.17 -53.66
N ASN A 6 4.81 18.47 -53.03
CA ASN A 6 5.19 18.18 -51.63
C ASN A 6 5.53 16.75 -51.19
N LEU A 7 6.84 16.56 -50.99
CA LEU A 7 7.47 16.25 -49.69
C LEU A 7 6.51 15.99 -48.51
N MET A 8 6.56 14.78 -47.94
CA MET A 8 6.52 14.53 -46.50
C MET A 8 6.81 13.05 -46.25
N CYS A 9 8.04 12.81 -45.80
CA CYS A 9 8.45 11.55 -45.18
C CYS A 9 7.82 11.51 -43.79
N VAL A 10 6.73 10.77 -43.61
CA VAL A 10 6.12 10.53 -42.28
C VAL A 10 6.63 9.19 -41.79
N LEU A 11 7.66 9.24 -40.93
CA LEU A 11 8.16 8.08 -40.20
C LEU A 11 7.26 7.83 -38.97
N LEU A 12 6.62 6.67 -38.99
CA LEU A 12 6.34 5.75 -37.88
C LEU A 12 6.45 6.30 -36.45
N VAL A 13 5.32 6.35 -35.74
CA VAL A 13 5.28 6.07 -34.29
C VAL A 13 4.20 5.03 -34.05
N SER A 14 4.65 3.78 -33.91
CA SER A 14 3.86 2.64 -33.48
C SER A 14 3.69 2.65 -31.96
N SER A 15 2.47 2.32 -31.53
CA SER A 15 2.08 1.60 -30.32
C SER A 15 2.93 1.76 -29.05
N GLY A 16 2.34 2.45 -28.07
CA GLY A 16 2.80 2.38 -26.68
C GLY A 16 2.00 3.32 -25.80
N LEU A 17 0.79 2.93 -25.39
CA LEU A 17 0.18 3.48 -24.18
C LEU A 17 1.05 3.01 -23.01
N ILE A 18 2.06 3.80 -22.66
CA ILE A 18 2.71 3.69 -21.36
C ILE A 18 1.62 4.10 -20.37
N SER A 19 0.91 3.12 -19.80
CA SER A 19 0.14 3.35 -18.58
C SER A 19 1.16 3.67 -17.51
N SER A 20 1.43 4.95 -17.34
CA SER A 20 2.12 5.50 -16.19
C SER A 20 1.26 5.15 -14.98
N ASN A 21 1.51 3.98 -14.37
CA ASN A 21 1.15 3.77 -12.98
C ASN A 21 1.96 4.82 -12.22
N VAL A 22 1.34 5.96 -11.94
CA VAL A 22 1.81 6.92 -10.97
C VAL A 22 1.86 6.13 -9.67
N PHE A 23 3.04 5.61 -9.31
CA PHE A 23 3.34 5.27 -7.94
C PHE A 23 3.23 6.59 -7.19
N ALA A 24 2.05 6.87 -6.62
CA ALA A 24 1.93 7.88 -5.61
C ALA A 24 3.00 7.54 -4.57
N GLU A 25 3.93 8.47 -4.35
CA GLU A 25 5.06 8.25 -3.45
C GLU A 25 4.48 7.86 -2.08
N GLN A 26 4.63 6.58 -1.73
CA GLN A 26 3.99 6.04 -0.54
C GLN A 26 4.87 6.39 0.65
N TYR A 27 4.63 7.56 1.25
CA TYR A 27 5.31 7.97 2.47
C TYR A 27 5.01 6.98 3.60
N GLY A 28 6.05 6.34 4.14
CA GLY A 28 5.93 5.36 5.20
C GLY A 28 7.17 4.49 5.38
N THR A 29 7.20 3.70 6.45
CA THR A 29 8.20 2.63 6.58
C THR A 29 7.80 1.48 5.65
N PRO A 30 8.75 0.63 5.21
CA PRO A 30 8.41 -0.55 4.40
C PRO A 30 7.31 -1.41 5.03
N VAL A 31 7.31 -1.53 6.36
CA VAL A 31 6.27 -2.27 7.10
C VAL A 31 4.92 -1.58 7.00
N SER A 32 4.83 -0.28 7.26
CA SER A 32 3.54 0.43 7.18
C SER A 32 2.99 0.47 5.76
N ILE A 33 3.86 0.56 4.76
CA ILE A 33 3.51 0.46 3.34
C ILE A 33 2.88 -0.92 3.05
N CYS A 34 3.55 -2.00 3.44
CA CYS A 34 3.04 -3.35 3.24
C CYS A 34 1.69 -3.55 3.95
N LEU A 35 1.62 -3.21 5.24
CA LEU A 35 0.39 -3.35 6.01
C LEU A 35 -0.75 -2.51 5.42
N ASN A 36 -0.49 -1.29 4.97
CA ASN A 36 -1.49 -0.45 4.31
C ASN A 36 -2.04 -1.11 3.05
N ASN A 37 -1.17 -1.67 2.21
CA ASN A 37 -1.57 -2.36 0.98
C ASN A 37 -2.46 -3.58 1.24
N HIS A 38 -2.30 -4.22 2.39
CA HIS A 38 -3.04 -5.43 2.78
C HIS A 38 -4.18 -5.21 3.78
N THR A 39 -4.36 -3.98 4.28
CA THR A 39 -5.45 -3.65 5.23
C THR A 39 -6.44 -2.65 4.65
N ILE A 40 -5.97 -1.59 3.97
CA ILE A 40 -6.82 -0.51 3.45
C ILE A 40 -7.91 -1.03 2.50
N PRO A 41 -7.62 -1.93 1.54
CA PRO A 41 -8.64 -2.47 0.65
C PRO A 41 -9.78 -3.23 1.35
N PHE A 42 -9.56 -3.66 2.60
CA PHE A 42 -10.53 -4.46 3.38
C PHE A 42 -11.23 -3.64 4.47
N ILE A 43 -11.01 -2.31 4.52
CA ILE A 43 -11.69 -1.43 5.47
C ILE A 43 -13.20 -1.56 5.37
N ASP A 44 -13.78 -1.67 4.18
CA ASP A 44 -15.24 -1.74 4.01
C ASP A 44 -15.78 -3.18 3.99
N SER A 45 -14.94 -4.18 4.26
CA SER A 45 -15.39 -5.57 4.35
C SER A 45 -16.08 -5.89 5.67
N ASP A 46 -16.92 -6.93 5.68
CA ASP A 46 -17.59 -7.43 6.90
C ASP A 46 -16.65 -8.25 7.81
N ARG A 47 -15.41 -8.52 7.36
CA ARG A 47 -14.44 -9.29 8.14
C ARG A 47 -14.04 -8.52 9.41
N PRO A 48 -13.87 -9.19 10.57
CA PRO A 48 -13.35 -8.55 11.77
C PRO A 48 -12.03 -7.82 11.50
N ALA A 49 -11.84 -6.64 12.12
CA ALA A 49 -10.62 -5.86 11.93
C ALA A 49 -9.36 -6.63 12.33
N THR A 50 -9.43 -7.40 13.42
CA THR A 50 -8.37 -8.33 13.86
C THR A 50 -7.99 -9.33 12.77
N GLU A 51 -8.97 -9.96 12.13
CA GLU A 51 -8.72 -10.95 11.07
C GLU A 51 -8.06 -10.32 9.83
N VAL A 52 -8.45 -9.08 9.49
CA VAL A 52 -7.83 -8.32 8.39
C VAL A 52 -6.36 -8.02 8.71
N VAL A 53 -6.08 -7.55 9.93
CA VAL A 53 -4.71 -7.19 10.35
C VAL A 53 -3.84 -8.44 10.48
N ASP A 54 -4.31 -9.52 11.10
CA ASP A 54 -3.56 -10.78 11.22
C ASP A 54 -3.20 -11.37 9.86
N ALA A 55 -4.13 -11.30 8.90
CA ALA A 55 -3.87 -11.72 7.53
C ALA A 55 -2.80 -10.84 6.86
N ALA A 56 -2.84 -9.52 7.06
CA ALA A 56 -1.84 -8.61 6.55
C ALA A 56 -0.45 -8.87 7.16
N TYR A 57 -0.36 -9.14 8.46
CA TYR A 57 0.91 -9.50 9.11
C TYR A 57 1.52 -10.78 8.54
N LYS A 58 0.68 -11.79 8.24
CA LYS A 58 1.14 -13.01 7.54
C LYS A 58 1.67 -12.71 6.13
N GLN A 59 1.00 -11.82 5.39
CA GLN A 59 1.42 -11.45 4.03
C GLN A 59 2.68 -10.58 4.02
N CYS A 60 2.89 -9.79 5.07
CA CYS A 60 4.04 -8.89 5.22
C CYS A 60 5.21 -9.50 6.02
N GLN A 61 5.21 -10.82 6.26
CA GLN A 61 6.15 -11.46 7.18
C GLN A 61 7.62 -11.18 6.82
N ASP A 62 7.97 -11.20 5.53
CA ASP A 62 9.36 -10.95 5.10
C ASP A 62 9.83 -9.53 5.44
N VAL A 63 8.94 -8.55 5.28
CA VAL A 63 9.21 -7.13 5.59
C VAL A 63 9.29 -6.92 7.10
N ILE A 64 8.43 -7.58 7.87
CA ILE A 64 8.45 -7.55 9.34
C ILE A 64 9.76 -8.17 9.87
N LEU A 65 10.17 -9.33 9.34
CA LEU A 65 11.43 -9.97 9.72
C LEU A 65 12.64 -9.09 9.42
N GLN A 66 12.60 -8.29 8.36
CA GLN A 66 13.64 -7.33 8.07
C GLN A 66 13.66 -6.18 9.09
N TRP A 67 12.49 -5.66 9.46
CA TRP A 67 12.36 -4.64 10.49
C TRP A 67 12.81 -5.13 11.88
N ASP A 68 12.59 -6.40 12.20
CA ASP A 68 13.07 -7.02 13.43
C ASP A 68 14.60 -7.08 13.49
N LYS A 69 15.26 -7.32 12.36
CA LYS A 69 16.73 -7.27 12.28
C LYS A 69 17.26 -5.87 12.57
N GLU A 70 16.59 -4.84 12.07
CA GLU A 70 16.95 -3.44 12.31
C GLU A 70 16.79 -3.05 13.79
N ARG A 71 15.82 -3.65 14.48
CA ARG A 71 15.52 -3.42 15.89
C ARG A 71 16.24 -4.38 16.84
N LYS A 72 17.16 -5.22 16.35
CA LYS A 72 17.86 -6.24 17.16
C LYS A 72 18.70 -5.66 18.31
N SER A 73 19.11 -4.39 18.21
CA SER A 73 19.85 -3.69 19.27
C SER A 73 18.96 -3.19 20.41
N LEU A 74 17.63 -3.18 20.22
CA LEU A 74 16.69 -2.71 21.22
C LEU A 74 16.42 -3.78 22.29
N PRO A 75 16.04 -3.39 23.53
CA PRO A 75 15.62 -4.34 24.56
C PRO A 75 14.43 -5.18 24.08
N PRO A 76 14.41 -6.51 24.30
CA PRO A 76 13.34 -7.37 23.79
C PRO A 76 11.94 -6.95 24.25
N GLY A 77 11.80 -6.48 25.49
CA GLY A 77 10.52 -5.98 26.01
C GLY A 77 10.04 -4.70 25.32
N MET A 78 10.95 -3.88 24.80
CA MET A 78 10.60 -2.70 24.01
C MET A 78 10.11 -3.09 22.62
N VAL A 79 10.77 -4.05 21.97
CA VAL A 79 10.36 -4.57 20.65
C VAL A 79 8.96 -5.19 20.73
N ALA A 80 8.75 -6.09 21.70
CA ALA A 80 7.46 -6.74 21.90
C ALA A 80 6.33 -5.73 22.13
N LYS A 81 6.57 -4.70 22.94
CA LYS A 81 5.59 -3.64 23.19
C LYS A 81 5.30 -2.83 21.93
N GLN A 82 6.32 -2.47 21.13
CA GLN A 82 6.10 -1.77 19.86
C GLN A 82 5.28 -2.60 18.88
N ASP A 83 5.51 -3.91 18.81
CA ASP A 83 4.78 -4.79 17.91
C ASP A 83 3.31 -4.90 18.29
N GLU A 84 3.02 -5.02 19.59
CA GLU A 84 1.67 -5.01 20.14
C GLU A 84 0.96 -3.68 19.85
N GLU A 85 1.59 -2.55 20.18
CA GLU A 85 1.01 -1.22 19.95
C GLU A 85 0.76 -0.96 18.45
N PHE A 86 1.65 -1.43 17.58
CA PHE A 86 1.52 -1.25 16.14
C PHE A 86 0.42 -2.14 15.53
N HIS A 87 0.26 -3.36 16.03
CA HIS A 87 -0.84 -4.24 15.64
C HIS A 87 -2.20 -3.67 16.07
N LEU A 88 -2.32 -3.25 17.33
CA LEU A 88 -3.52 -2.61 17.87
C LEU A 88 -3.86 -1.31 17.13
N PHE A 89 -2.85 -0.52 16.75
CA PHE A 89 -3.06 0.67 15.94
C PHE A 89 -3.81 0.37 14.65
N TYR A 90 -3.41 -0.68 13.90
CA TYR A 90 -4.08 -1.04 12.65
C TYR A 90 -5.52 -1.52 12.86
N ILE A 91 -5.77 -2.29 13.93
CA ILE A 91 -7.13 -2.72 14.29
C ILE A 91 -8.01 -1.49 14.52
N HIS A 92 -7.57 -0.59 15.41
CA HIS A 92 -8.34 0.61 15.75
C HIS A 92 -8.50 1.56 14.56
N MET A 93 -7.50 1.63 13.68
CA MET A 93 -7.58 2.41 12.45
C MET A 93 -8.73 1.92 11.54
N ILE A 94 -8.82 0.60 11.29
CA ILE A 94 -9.90 0.02 10.48
C ILE A 94 -11.25 0.30 11.13
N GLU A 95 -11.39 0.00 12.42
CA GLU A 95 -12.65 0.21 13.13
C GLU A 95 -13.08 1.69 13.14
N ALA A 96 -12.14 2.61 13.35
CA ALA A 96 -12.43 4.03 13.34
C ALA A 96 -12.92 4.49 11.96
N ARG A 97 -12.31 4.00 10.88
CA ARG A 97 -12.74 4.31 9.51
C ARG A 97 -14.13 3.76 9.21
N ARG A 98 -14.43 2.52 9.62
CA ARG A 98 -15.79 1.94 9.51
C ARG A 98 -16.82 2.76 10.28
N ARG A 99 -16.55 3.08 11.55
CA ARG A 99 -17.43 3.95 12.36
C ARG A 99 -17.66 5.31 11.71
N ALA A 100 -16.63 5.91 11.11
CA ALA A 100 -16.76 7.18 10.40
C ALA A 100 -17.54 7.06 9.08
N ALA A 101 -17.47 5.93 8.39
CA ALA A 101 -18.30 5.66 7.22
C ALA A 101 -19.78 5.54 7.58
N GLU A 102 -20.12 4.79 8.64
CA GLU A 102 -21.51 4.67 9.10
C GLU A 102 -22.11 6.00 9.54
N LYS A 103 -21.33 6.87 10.20
CA LYS A 103 -21.79 8.22 10.59
C LYS A 103 -22.05 9.17 9.41
N ARG A 104 -21.55 8.86 8.22
CA ARG A 104 -21.76 9.67 7.01
C ARG A 104 -22.94 9.19 6.16
N LYS A 105 -23.53 8.04 6.50
CA LYS A 105 -24.77 7.53 5.89
C LYS A 105 -25.97 8.22 6.54
#